data_AF-A0A348W8X9-F1
#
_entry.id   AF-A0A348W8X9-F1
#
_cell.length_a   1.000
_cell.length_b   1.000
_cell.length_c   1.000
_cell.angle_alpha   90.00
_cell.angle_beta   90.00
_cell.angle_gamma   90.00
#
_symmetry.space_group_name_H-M   'P 1'
#
loop_
_entity.id
_entity.type
_entity.pdbx_description
1 polymer ?
#
loop_
_entity_poly.entity_id
_entity_poly.type
_entity_poly.pdbx_seq_one_letter_code
_entity_poly.pdbx_strand_id
1 'polypeptide(L)'
;VKAKSYLAFANTRGAAGTSLIIPLMDKDDGGRRSHYQTIHTVVPDAPADDEIILALGASIGGHPNHRIGDRYADLREMGHDIDNPAGV
;
A
#
# COMPACT_ATOMS: atom_id res chain seq x y z
N VAL A 1 -12.28 12.20 -9.55
CA VAL A 1 -11.35 12.53 -8.43
C VAL A 1 -12.13 12.50 -7.12
N LYS A 2 -12.28 11.33 -6.48
CA LYS A 2 -13.04 11.10 -5.24
C LYS A 2 -12.45 9.96 -4.39
N ALA A 3 -11.12 9.76 -4.46
CA ALA A 3 -10.45 8.76 -3.63
C ALA A 3 -10.61 9.13 -2.15
N LYS A 4 -10.76 8.12 -1.28
CA LYS A 4 -10.94 8.29 0.16
C LYS A 4 -9.71 7.92 0.98
N SER A 5 -8.78 7.17 0.40
CA SER A 5 -7.52 6.83 1.04
C SER A 5 -6.36 7.69 0.56
N TYR A 6 -5.30 7.74 1.37
CA TYR A 6 -4.04 8.36 1.00
C TYR A 6 -3.27 7.46 0.03
N LEU A 7 -2.43 8.07 -0.81
CA LEU A 7 -1.42 7.30 -1.52
C LEU A 7 -0.41 6.79 -0.49
N ALA A 8 -0.35 5.46 -0.33
CA ALA A 8 0.72 4.85 0.45
C ALA A 8 2.06 5.11 -0.25
N PHE A 9 3.09 5.41 0.53
CA PHE A 9 4.41 5.74 0.01
C PHE A 9 5.51 5.12 0.86
N ALA A 10 6.64 4.88 0.23
CA ALA A 10 7.89 4.52 0.89
C ALA A 10 9.02 5.33 0.23
N ASN A 11 9.87 5.93 1.05
CA ASN A 11 11.03 6.67 0.58
C ASN A 11 12.28 5.90 0.99
N THR A 12 13.13 5.60 0.01
CA THR A 12 14.39 4.90 0.22
C THR A 12 15.49 5.70 -0.45
N ARG A 13 16.62 5.86 0.24
CA ARG A 13 17.86 6.36 -0.35
C ARG A 13 18.78 5.18 -0.63
N GLY A 14 19.36 5.13 -1.82
CA GLY A 14 20.34 4.12 -2.20
C GLY A 14 21.01 4.45 -3.52
N ALA A 15 22.00 3.63 -3.90
CA ALA A 15 22.72 3.75 -5.16
C ALA A 15 21.93 3.11 -6.32
N ALA A 16 22.49 3.17 -7.53
CA ALA A 16 21.97 2.47 -8.70
C ALA A 16 21.64 1.00 -8.40
N GLY A 17 20.47 0.55 -8.84
CA GLY A 17 20.00 -0.82 -8.60
C GLY A 17 19.42 -1.06 -7.20
N THR A 18 19.23 -0.02 -6.39
CA THR A 18 18.50 -0.15 -5.11
C THR A 18 17.05 -0.55 -5.37
N SER A 19 16.55 -1.50 -4.58
CA SER A 19 15.16 -1.94 -4.65
C SER A 19 14.19 -0.82 -4.29
N LEU A 20 13.13 -0.70 -5.09
CA LEU A 20 12.00 0.20 -4.90
C LEU A 20 10.78 -0.61 -4.47
N ILE A 21 10.21 -0.20 -3.34
CA ILE A 21 9.03 -0.81 -2.75
C ILE A 21 7.86 0.16 -2.88
N ILE A 22 6.82 -0.22 -3.61
CA ILE A 22 5.63 0.60 -3.80
C ILE A 22 4.45 -0.10 -3.11
N PRO A 23 4.06 0.34 -1.90
CA PRO A 23 2.88 -0.19 -1.23
C PRO A 23 1.62 0.31 -1.93
N LEU A 24 0.62 -0.57 -2.02
CA LEU A 24 -0.69 -0.25 -2.59
C LEU A 24 -1.79 -0.58 -1.58
N MET A 25 -2.85 0.22 -1.64
CA MET A 25 -4.09 0.03 -0.90
C MET A 25 -5.27 0.38 -1.81
N ASP A 26 -6.48 -0.03 -1.43
CA ASP A 26 -7.64 0.39 -2.19
C ASP A 26 -7.85 1.91 -2.06
N LYS A 27 -8.11 2.56 -3.20
CA LYS A 27 -8.22 4.02 -3.31
C LYS A 27 -9.50 4.58 -2.68
N ASP A 28 -10.55 3.76 -2.56
CA ASP A 28 -11.88 4.14 -2.09
C ASP A 28 -12.18 3.61 -0.68
N ASP A 29 -11.43 2.60 -0.20
CA ASP A 29 -11.52 1.98 1.12
C ASP A 29 -10.15 1.53 1.66
N GLY A 30 -9.52 2.36 2.50
CA GLY A 30 -8.24 2.02 3.11
C GLY A 30 -8.26 0.85 4.10
N GLY A 31 -9.43 0.39 4.54
CA GLY A 31 -9.60 -0.77 5.41
C GLY A 31 -9.64 -2.11 4.68
N ARG A 32 -9.80 -2.10 3.34
CA ARG A 32 -9.98 -3.30 2.53
C ARG A 32 -8.68 -4.09 2.35
N ARG A 33 -8.39 -4.95 3.33
CA ARG A 33 -7.14 -5.72 3.44
C ARG A 33 -6.78 -6.53 2.20
N SER A 34 -7.76 -7.05 1.45
CA SER A 34 -7.50 -7.79 0.20
C SER A 34 -6.67 -7.02 -0.83
N HIS A 35 -6.59 -5.68 -0.71
CA HIS A 35 -5.89 -4.78 -1.62
C HIS A 35 -4.53 -4.31 -1.12
N TYR A 36 -4.11 -4.70 0.10
CA TYR A 36 -2.78 -4.41 0.61
C TYR A 36 -1.73 -5.18 -0.17
N GLN A 37 -1.23 -4.57 -1.23
CA GLN A 37 -0.29 -5.19 -2.17
C GLN A 37 1.03 -4.43 -2.14
N THR A 38 2.07 -5.02 -2.72
CA THR A 38 3.37 -4.37 -2.85
C THR A 38 3.95 -4.70 -4.21
N ILE A 39 4.32 -3.66 -4.95
CA ILE A 39 5.13 -3.81 -6.16
C ILE A 39 6.59 -3.67 -5.73
N HIS A 40 7.38 -4.69 -6.04
CA HIS A 40 8.84 -4.67 -5.88
C HIS A 40 9.46 -4.50 -7.26
N THR A 41 10.25 -3.45 -7.46
CA THR A 41 10.92 -3.18 -8.73
C THR A 41 12.31 -2.61 -8.50
N VAL A 42 13.11 -2.54 -9.56
CA VAL A 42 14.45 -1.98 -9.54
C VAL A 42 14.72 -1.35 -10.90
N VAL A 43 15.48 -0.26 -10.90
CA VAL A 43 16.10 0.27 -12.11
C VAL A 43 17.61 -0.02 -11.99
N PRO A 44 18.17 -0.98 -12.73
CA PRO A 44 19.52 -1.49 -12.46
C PRO A 44 20.63 -0.43 -12.52
N ASP A 45 20.47 0.61 -13.33
CA ASP A 45 21.44 1.67 -13.59
C ASP A 45 21.08 3.02 -12.95
N ALA A 46 20.01 3.10 -12.14
CA ALA A 46 19.55 4.34 -11.51
C ALA A 46 19.13 4.14 -10.03
N PRO A 47 19.09 5.19 -9.19
CA PRO A 47 19.51 6.56 -9.49
C PRO A 47 21.04 6.72 -9.55
N ALA A 48 21.53 7.54 -10.47
CA ALA A 48 22.89 8.11 -10.39
C ALA A 48 23.00 9.15 -9.26
N ASP A 49 24.21 9.66 -9.01
CA ASP A 49 24.51 10.57 -7.89
C ASP A 49 23.74 11.90 -7.94
N ASP A 50 23.28 12.32 -9.13
CA ASP A 50 22.52 13.54 -9.40
C ASP A 50 21.05 13.28 -9.80
N GLU A 51 20.54 12.06 -9.59
CA GLU A 51 19.21 11.65 -10.00
C GLU A 51 18.29 11.28 -8.83
N ILE A 52 16.97 11.30 -9.08
CA ILE A 52 15.95 10.79 -8.18
C ILE A 52 14.99 9.93 -9.00
N ILE A 53 14.63 8.74 -8.48
CA ILE A 53 13.55 7.94 -9.04
C ILE A 53 12.24 8.29 -8.34
N LEU A 54 11.25 8.72 -9.12
CA LEU A 54 9.86 8.81 -8.70
C LEU A 54 9.05 7.69 -9.36
N ALA A 55 8.42 6.85 -8.55
CA ALA A 55 7.62 5.73 -9.04
C ALA A 55 6.19 5.78 -8.49
N LEU A 56 5.21 5.51 -9.37
CA LEU A 56 3.79 5.39 -9.02
C LEU A 56 3.30 3.99 -9.40
N GLY A 57 2.72 3.28 -8.45
CA GLY A 57 2.13 1.96 -8.65
C GLY A 57 0.61 2.02 -8.71
N ALA A 58 0.01 1.14 -9.51
CA ALA A 58 -1.44 0.95 -9.55
C ALA A 58 -1.76 -0.53 -9.81
N SER A 59 -2.93 -0.96 -9.35
CA SER A 59 -3.49 -2.28 -9.62
C SER A 59 -4.96 -2.14 -9.99
N ILE A 60 -5.45 -3.08 -10.81
CA ILE A 60 -6.87 -3.15 -11.21
C ILE A 60 -7.75 -3.88 -10.18
N GLY A 61 -7.16 -4.50 -9.16
CA GLY A 61 -7.88 -5.25 -8.13
C GLY A 61 -7.01 -5.68 -6.96
N GLY A 62 -7.60 -6.49 -6.07
CA GLY A 62 -6.91 -7.07 -4.92
C GLY A 62 -6.12 -8.33 -5.28
N HIS A 63 -5.53 -8.96 -4.27
CA HIS A 63 -4.89 -10.27 -4.44
C HIS A 63 -5.88 -11.29 -5.02
N PRO A 64 -5.49 -12.08 -6.05
CA PRO A 64 -6.36 -13.10 -6.63
C PRO A 64 -6.87 -14.13 -5.60
N ASN A 65 -6.03 -14.49 -4.64
CA ASN A 65 -6.34 -15.45 -3.57
C ASN A 65 -6.12 -14.81 -2.20
N HIS A 66 -6.81 -13.70 -1.92
CA HIS A 66 -6.66 -13.00 -0.64
C HIS A 66 -7.10 -13.88 0.54
N ARG A 67 -6.30 -13.91 1.60
CA ARG A 67 -6.52 -14.77 2.79
C ARG A 67 -6.00 -14.11 4.08
N ILE A 68 -6.14 -12.79 4.18
CA ILE A 68 -5.64 -11.95 5.29
C ILE A 68 -6.78 -11.32 6.10
N GLY A 69 -7.94 -12.00 6.10
CA GLY A 69 -9.14 -11.60 6.83
C GLY A 69 -9.87 -10.40 6.23
N ASP A 70 -10.94 -9.99 6.92
CA ASP A 70 -11.73 -8.82 6.62
C ASP A 70 -11.78 -7.92 7.87
N ARG A 71 -11.29 -6.68 7.73
CA ARG A 71 -11.17 -5.75 8.86
C ARG A 71 -12.51 -5.50 9.56
N TYR A 72 -13.60 -5.46 8.80
CA TYR A 72 -14.91 -5.10 9.33
C TYR A 72 -15.56 -6.26 10.06
N ALA A 73 -15.39 -7.49 9.56
CA ALA A 73 -15.77 -8.70 10.27
C ALA A 73 -15.01 -8.81 11.60
N ASP A 74 -13.69 -8.62 11.59
CA ASP A 74 -12.86 -8.67 12.79
C ASP A 74 -13.33 -7.64 13.84
N LEU A 75 -13.54 -6.38 13.44
CA LEU A 75 -14.00 -5.34 14.36
C LEU A 75 -15.37 -5.66 14.96
N ARG A 76 -16.30 -6.23 14.18
CA ARG A 76 -17.62 -6.64 14.67
C ARG A 76 -17.51 -7.77 15.68
N GLU A 77 -16.69 -8.78 15.42
CA GLU A 77 -16.47 -9.91 16.33
C GLU A 77 -15.84 -9.46 17.66
N MET A 78 -14.94 -8.48 17.59
CA MET A 78 -14.31 -7.89 18.77
C MET A 78 -15.17 -6.83 19.49
N GLY A 79 -16.32 -6.44 18.92
CA GLY A 79 -17.20 -5.39 19.48
C GLY A 79 -16.63 -3.97 19.38
N HIS A 80 -15.75 -3.70 18.41
CA HIS A 80 -15.15 -2.39 18.17
C HIS A 80 -15.88 -1.57 17.11
N ASP A 81 -15.82 -0.25 17.24
CA ASP A 81 -16.35 0.71 16.27
C ASP A 81 -15.43 0.79 15.04
N ILE A 82 -16.02 0.95 13.85
CA ILE A 82 -15.29 1.17 12.60
C ILE A 82 -14.55 2.51 12.62
N ASP A 83 -15.18 3.53 13.20
CA ASP A 83 -14.66 4.90 13.26
C ASP A 83 -13.68 5.09 14.45
N ASN A 84 -13.78 4.25 15.49
CA ASN A 84 -12.78 4.14 16.55
C ASN A 84 -12.30 2.69 16.75
N PRO A 85 -11.48 2.17 15.82
CA PRO A 85 -11.05 0.77 15.83
C PRO A 85 -10.05 0.45 16.94
N ALA A 86 -9.38 1.46 17.50
CA ALA A 86 -8.39 1.27 18.57
C ALA A 86 -9.01 1.39 19.97
N GLY A 87 -10.22 1.97 20.08
CA GLY A 87 -10.91 2.13 21.37
C GLY A 87 -10.19 3.05 22.37
N VAL A 88 -9.20 3.81 21.91
CA VAL A 88 -8.44 4.80 22.70
C VAL A 88 -8.76 6.22 22.28
#